data_AF-G9EKJ9-F1
#
_entry.id   AF-G9EKJ9-F1
#
_cell.length_a   1.000
_cell.length_b   1.000
_cell.length_c   1.000
_cell.angle_alpha   90.00
_cell.angle_beta   90.00
_cell.angle_gamma   90.00
#
_symmetry.space_group_name_H-M   'P 1'
#
loop_
_entity.id
_entity.type
_entity.pdbx_description
1 polymer ?
#
loop_
_entity_poly.entity_id
_entity_poly.type
_entity_poly.pdbx_seq_one_letter_code
_entity_poly.pdbx_strand_id
1 'polypeptide(L)'
;MSDFFNNAIAAIKTTISARAPFGSSTGHRNAQRSNAATEVISSSLETFTPAAMIPTKLAQVAISTYSFFRSDTHISEKAMHLLQAGISAAQMGLAITMLFESAQCSSYDSNDLCKAVFLCQLLYRGTLLTGWIPSEFSKDTYTSADNSNNSAQAQV
;
A
#
# COMPACT_ATOMS: atom_id res chain seq x y z
N MET A 1 -15.64 21.62 -17.48
CA MET A 1 -14.58 20.66 -17.09
C MET A 1 -13.70 21.16 -15.94
N SER A 2 -13.46 22.48 -15.81
CA SER A 2 -12.71 23.09 -14.69
C SER A 2 -13.34 22.87 -13.31
N ASP A 3 -14.67 22.94 -13.21
CA ASP A 3 -15.36 22.90 -11.91
C ASP A 3 -15.35 21.50 -11.28
N PHE A 4 -15.37 20.46 -12.11
CA PHE A 4 -15.20 19.08 -11.64
C PHE A 4 -13.81 18.87 -11.02
N PHE A 5 -12.77 19.38 -11.69
CA PHE A 5 -11.39 19.31 -11.19
C PHE A 5 -11.19 20.13 -9.92
N ASN A 6 -11.76 21.33 -9.85
CA ASN A 6 -11.67 22.19 -8.67
C ASN A 6 -12.39 21.58 -7.46
N ASN A 7 -13.57 20.96 -7.67
CA ASN A 7 -14.30 20.28 -6.62
C ASN A 7 -13.61 18.99 -6.17
N ALA A 8 -13.00 18.24 -7.09
CA ALA A 8 -12.18 17.09 -6.76
C ALA A 8 -10.94 17.49 -5.94
N ILE A 9 -10.24 18.56 -6.33
CA ILE A 9 -9.09 19.09 -5.59
C ILE A 9 -9.52 19.62 -4.22
N ALA A 10 -10.69 20.27 -4.12
CA ALA A 10 -11.22 20.73 -2.84
C ALA A 10 -11.57 19.56 -1.90
N ALA A 11 -12.20 18.50 -2.42
CA ALA A 11 -12.51 17.28 -1.68
C ALA A 11 -11.24 16.53 -1.24
N ILE A 12 -10.21 16.51 -2.10
CA ILE A 12 -8.89 15.97 -1.78
C ILE A 12 -8.24 16.80 -0.67
N LYS A 13 -8.29 18.13 -0.75
CA LYS A 13 -7.73 19.03 0.27
C LYS A 13 -8.42 18.86 1.63
N THR A 14 -9.74 18.75 1.69
CA THR A 14 -10.46 18.52 2.95
C THR A 14 -10.20 17.13 3.53
N THR A 15 -10.05 16.12 2.67
CA THR A 15 -9.71 14.75 3.09
C THR A 15 -8.26 14.64 3.59
N ILE A 16 -7.33 15.38 2.99
CA ILE A 16 -5.90 15.42 3.40
C ILE A 16 -5.69 16.30 4.63
N SER A 17 -6.45 17.40 4.78
CA SER A 17 -6.36 18.32 5.93
C SER A 17 -7.01 17.76 7.20
N ALA A 18 -7.86 16.73 7.06
CA ALA A 18 -8.29 15.93 8.19
C ALA A 18 -7.10 15.13 8.71
N ARG A 19 -6.41 15.67 9.73
CA ARG A 19 -5.50 14.90 10.58
C ARG A 19 -6.27 13.64 10.98
N ALA A 20 -5.87 12.48 10.46
CA ALA A 20 -6.56 11.23 10.74
C ALA A 20 -6.66 11.10 12.27
N PRO A 21 -7.87 11.04 12.86
CA PRO A 21 -8.05 11.03 14.31
C PRO A 21 -7.60 9.71 14.95
N PHE A 22 -7.07 8.79 14.14
CA PHE A 22 -6.67 7.44 14.52
C PHE A 22 -5.21 7.23 14.16
N GLY A 23 -4.49 6.54 15.05
CA GLY A 23 -3.16 6.04 14.73
C GLY A 23 -3.25 4.88 13.74
N SER A 24 -2.11 4.32 13.37
CA SER A 24 -2.10 3.15 12.51
C SER A 24 -2.34 1.87 13.30
N SER A 25 -3.17 1.01 12.73
CA SER A 25 -3.53 -0.30 13.26
C SER A 25 -2.34 -1.27 13.16
N THR A 26 -2.33 -2.27 14.04
CA THR A 26 -1.35 -3.37 14.00
C THR A 26 -1.44 -4.14 12.68
N GLY A 27 -2.66 -4.37 12.18
CA GLY A 27 -2.91 -5.04 10.89
C GLY A 27 -2.29 -4.30 9.72
N HIS A 28 -2.51 -2.97 9.62
CA HIS A 28 -1.95 -2.16 8.55
C HIS A 28 -0.41 -2.18 8.55
N ARG A 29 0.22 -1.97 9.70
CA ARG A 29 1.69 -1.98 9.80
C ARG A 29 2.30 -3.32 9.41
N ASN A 30 1.72 -4.43 9.84
CA ASN A 30 2.20 -5.77 9.48
C ASN A 30 2.05 -6.03 7.98
N ALA A 31 0.97 -5.56 7.38
CA ALA A 31 0.75 -5.65 5.94
C ALA A 31 1.74 -4.78 5.16
N GLN A 32 2.01 -3.55 5.61
CA GLN A 32 3.00 -2.66 4.98
C GLN A 32 4.41 -3.24 5.05
N ARG A 33 4.82 -3.81 6.21
CA ARG A 33 6.11 -4.50 6.35
C ARG A 33 6.23 -5.70 5.41
N SER A 34 5.16 -6.49 5.30
CA SER A 34 5.11 -7.64 4.40
C SER A 34 5.22 -7.19 2.94
N ASN A 35 4.43 -6.19 2.53
CA ASN A 35 4.47 -5.61 1.19
C ASN A 35 5.85 -5.01 0.87
N ALA A 36 6.51 -4.38 1.83
CA ALA A 36 7.86 -3.83 1.69
C ALA A 36 8.90 -4.93 1.49
N ALA A 37 8.87 -5.98 2.32
CA ALA A 37 9.75 -7.13 2.16
C ALA A 37 9.56 -7.81 0.80
N THR A 38 8.29 -8.01 0.38
CA THR A 38 7.97 -8.55 -0.93
C THR A 38 8.46 -7.66 -2.07
N GLU A 39 8.41 -6.33 -1.92
CA GLU A 39 8.91 -5.39 -2.94
C GLU A 39 10.44 -5.43 -3.08
N VAL A 40 11.16 -5.59 -1.96
CA VAL A 40 12.62 -5.78 -1.99
C VAL A 40 12.97 -7.07 -2.73
N ILE A 41 12.31 -8.18 -2.40
CA ILE A 41 12.47 -9.46 -3.09
C ILE A 41 12.14 -9.31 -4.58
N SER A 42 11.06 -8.61 -4.90
CA SER A 42 10.65 -8.35 -6.29
C SER A 42 11.73 -7.60 -7.06
N SER A 43 12.35 -6.58 -6.45
CA SER A 43 13.40 -5.78 -7.08
C SER A 43 14.66 -6.61 -7.34
N SER A 44 14.97 -7.56 -6.44
CA SER A 44 16.05 -8.53 -6.67
C SER A 44 15.73 -9.50 -7.81
N LEU A 45 14.48 -9.97 -7.91
CA LEU A 45 14.05 -10.93 -8.93
C LEU A 45 13.92 -10.33 -10.33
N GLU A 46 13.47 -9.08 -10.42
CA GLU A 46 13.36 -8.35 -11.69
C GLU A 46 14.70 -8.25 -12.44
N THR A 47 15.81 -8.26 -11.70
CA THR A 47 17.17 -8.25 -12.27
C THR A 47 17.46 -9.51 -13.12
N PHE A 48 16.80 -10.63 -12.83
CA PHE A 48 17.00 -11.90 -13.55
C PHE A 48 16.06 -12.03 -14.74
N THR A 49 14.77 -11.72 -14.53
CA THR A 49 13.77 -11.72 -15.60
C THR A 49 12.54 -10.92 -15.17
N PRO A 50 11.95 -10.09 -16.05
CA PRO A 50 10.71 -9.37 -15.75
C PRO A 50 9.57 -10.31 -15.33
N ALA A 51 9.53 -11.54 -15.85
CA ALA A 51 8.51 -12.52 -15.49
C ALA A 51 8.62 -13.03 -14.04
N ALA A 52 9.80 -12.92 -13.41
CA ALA A 52 10.01 -13.37 -12.03
C ALA A 52 9.33 -12.47 -10.99
N MET A 53 8.79 -11.32 -11.40
CA MET A 53 7.97 -10.46 -10.53
C MET A 53 6.52 -10.95 -10.37
N ILE A 54 6.04 -11.86 -11.23
CA ILE A 54 4.63 -12.31 -11.17
C ILE A 54 4.26 -12.88 -9.79
N PRO A 55 5.04 -13.78 -9.18
CA PRO A 55 4.72 -14.34 -7.86
C PRO A 55 4.74 -13.29 -6.74
N THR A 56 5.67 -12.33 -6.79
CA THR A 56 5.77 -11.27 -5.79
C THR A 56 4.58 -10.30 -5.90
N LYS A 57 4.15 -9.94 -7.11
CA LYS A 57 2.97 -9.10 -7.33
C LYS A 57 1.69 -9.79 -6.90
N LEU A 58 1.55 -11.09 -7.16
CA LEU A 58 0.44 -11.90 -6.65
C LEU A 58 0.39 -11.88 -5.11
N ALA A 59 1.53 -12.05 -4.45
CA ALA A 59 1.62 -11.96 -3.00
C ALA A 59 1.21 -10.57 -2.48
N GLN A 60 1.64 -9.48 -3.13
CA GLN A 60 1.26 -8.11 -2.79
C GLN A 60 -0.25 -7.86 -2.95
N VAL A 61 -0.88 -8.42 -3.99
CA VAL A 61 -2.34 -8.39 -4.16
C VAL A 61 -3.03 -9.13 -3.02
N ALA A 62 -2.56 -10.34 -2.67
CA ALA A 62 -3.14 -11.16 -1.62
C ALA A 62 -3.04 -10.50 -0.24
N ILE A 63 -1.86 -9.98 0.12
CA ILE A 63 -1.62 -9.26 1.39
C ILE A 63 -2.54 -8.05 1.49
N SER A 64 -2.61 -7.25 0.43
CA SER A 64 -3.38 -6.01 0.42
C SER A 64 -4.89 -6.28 0.44
N THR A 65 -5.35 -7.28 -0.31
CA THR A 65 -6.76 -7.70 -0.32
C THR A 65 -7.18 -8.26 1.04
N TYR A 66 -6.35 -9.10 1.65
CA TYR A 66 -6.60 -9.60 3.00
C TYR A 66 -6.73 -8.46 4.02
N SER A 67 -5.80 -7.50 3.98
CA SER A 67 -5.81 -6.34 4.89
C SER A 67 -6.99 -5.39 4.66
N PHE A 68 -7.55 -5.37 3.45
CA PHE A 68 -8.77 -4.62 3.13
C PHE A 68 -10.01 -5.21 3.82
N PHE A 69 -10.16 -6.54 3.81
CA PHE A 69 -11.28 -7.23 4.45
C PHE A 69 -11.12 -7.39 5.96
N ARG A 70 -9.93 -7.17 6.48
CA ARG A 70 -9.67 -7.21 7.92
C ARG A 70 -10.52 -6.17 8.68
N SER A 71 -11.05 -6.55 9.83
CA SER A 71 -12.00 -5.72 10.60
C SER A 71 -11.31 -4.71 11.52
N ASP A 72 -10.03 -4.90 11.81
CA ASP A 72 -9.20 -4.07 12.69
C ASP A 72 -8.48 -2.92 11.97
N THR A 73 -8.64 -2.80 10.65
CA THR A 73 -8.03 -1.72 9.84
C THR A 73 -8.98 -0.56 9.62
N HIS A 74 -8.45 0.67 9.71
CA HIS A 74 -9.23 1.88 9.51
C HIS A 74 -9.64 2.07 8.04
N ILE A 75 -10.69 2.84 7.78
CA ILE A 75 -11.18 3.11 6.40
C ILE A 75 -10.08 3.75 5.53
N SER A 76 -9.27 4.65 6.09
CA SER A 76 -8.13 5.25 5.39
C SER A 76 -7.06 4.22 5.02
N GLU A 77 -6.78 3.26 5.90
CA GLU A 77 -5.84 2.15 5.67
C GLU A 77 -6.37 1.17 4.62
N LYS A 78 -7.68 0.91 4.62
CA LYS A 78 -8.35 0.11 3.59
C LYS A 78 -8.25 0.75 2.22
N ALA A 79 -8.50 2.06 2.11
CA ALA A 79 -8.32 2.78 0.85
C ALA A 79 -6.88 2.63 0.32
N MET A 80 -5.90 2.67 1.22
CA MET A 80 -4.51 2.47 0.88
C MET A 80 -4.22 1.06 0.36
N HIS A 81 -4.74 0.03 1.04
CA HIS A 81 -4.61 -1.35 0.60
C HIS A 81 -5.33 -1.63 -0.73
N LEU A 82 -6.49 -1.02 -0.96
CA LEU A 82 -7.19 -1.13 -2.24
C LEU A 82 -6.37 -0.55 -3.38
N LEU A 83 -5.74 0.60 -3.14
CA LEU A 83 -4.85 1.24 -4.12
C LEU A 83 -3.59 0.41 -4.37
N GLN A 84 -2.95 -0.11 -3.32
CA GLN A 84 -1.80 -1.02 -3.44
C GLN A 84 -2.17 -2.33 -4.18
N ALA A 85 -3.34 -2.90 -3.91
CA ALA A 85 -3.86 -4.08 -4.61
C ALA A 85 -4.10 -3.79 -6.10
N GLY A 86 -4.71 -2.64 -6.42
CA GLY A 86 -4.96 -2.25 -7.82
C GLY A 86 -3.67 -2.06 -8.61
N ILE A 87 -2.68 -1.37 -8.04
CA ILE A 87 -1.40 -1.14 -8.71
C ILE A 87 -0.62 -2.46 -8.87
N SER A 88 -0.57 -3.30 -7.84
CA SER A 88 0.13 -4.60 -7.92
C SER A 88 -0.56 -5.57 -8.90
N ALA A 89 -1.90 -5.55 -8.99
CA ALA A 89 -2.63 -6.28 -10.01
C ALA A 89 -2.32 -5.77 -11.43
N ALA A 90 -2.23 -4.46 -11.63
CA ALA A 90 -1.83 -3.87 -12.91
C ALA A 90 -0.39 -4.26 -13.29
N GLN A 91 0.55 -4.23 -12.34
CA GLN A 91 1.93 -4.69 -12.54
C GLN A 91 1.98 -6.17 -12.92
N MET A 92 1.17 -7.00 -12.26
CA MET A 92 1.06 -8.42 -12.59
C MET A 92 0.51 -8.61 -14.00
N GLY A 93 -0.53 -7.87 -14.40
CA GLY A 93 -1.08 -7.91 -15.75
C GLY A 93 -0.05 -7.52 -16.81
N LEU A 94 0.70 -6.44 -16.58
CA LEU A 94 1.79 -6.01 -17.47
C LEU A 94 2.90 -7.07 -17.56
N ALA A 95 3.28 -7.69 -16.44
CA ALA A 95 4.27 -8.77 -16.42
C ALA A 95 3.81 -10.02 -17.19
N ILE A 96 2.52 -10.36 -17.11
CA ILE A 96 1.93 -11.44 -17.89
C ILE A 96 1.95 -11.10 -19.38
N THR A 97 1.56 -9.88 -19.77
CA THR A 97 1.62 -9.44 -21.17
C THR A 97 3.05 -9.52 -21.72
N MET A 98 4.04 -9.03 -20.97
CA MET A 98 5.45 -9.12 -21.36
C MET A 98 5.93 -10.57 -21.53
N LEU A 99 5.43 -11.50 -20.69
CA LEU A 99 5.75 -12.92 -20.81
C LEU A 99 5.25 -13.51 -22.14
N PHE A 100 4.02 -13.17 -22.55
CA PHE A 100 3.43 -13.66 -23.80
C PHE A 100 3.96 -12.96 -25.05
N GLU A 101 4.32 -11.68 -24.95
CA GLU A 101 4.94 -10.93 -26.05
C GLU A 101 6.44 -11.15 -26.14
N SER A 102 7.05 -11.89 -25.19
CA SER A 102 8.51 -12.07 -25.05
C SER A 102 9.29 -10.75 -25.07
N ALA A 103 8.64 -9.66 -24.66
CA ALA A 103 9.20 -8.33 -24.65
C ALA A 103 10.16 -8.19 -23.45
N GLN A 104 11.43 -7.92 -23.74
CA GLN A 104 12.42 -7.60 -22.72
C GLN A 104 12.60 -6.09 -22.66
N CYS A 105 12.18 -5.48 -21.56
CA CYS A 105 12.44 -4.08 -21.31
C CYS A 105 13.91 -3.87 -20.95
N SER A 106 14.75 -3.59 -21.94
CA SER A 106 16.06 -2.98 -21.74
C SER A 106 15.87 -1.57 -21.16
N SER A 107 16.75 -1.14 -20.23
CA SER A 107 16.67 0.18 -19.62
C SER A 107 16.58 1.27 -20.70
N TYR A 108 15.45 2.00 -20.70
CA TYR A 108 15.10 3.08 -21.64
C TYR A 108 14.64 2.68 -23.04
N ASP A 109 14.08 1.49 -23.22
CA ASP A 109 13.47 1.18 -24.52
C ASP A 109 12.21 2.04 -24.78
N SER A 110 12.01 2.41 -26.04
CA SER A 110 10.98 3.36 -26.49
C SER A 110 9.54 2.81 -26.36
N ASN A 111 9.43 1.53 -26.00
CA ASN A 111 8.18 0.79 -25.88
C ASN A 111 7.29 1.34 -24.77
N ASP A 112 6.06 1.67 -25.13
CA ASP A 112 5.08 2.23 -24.20
C ASP A 112 4.72 1.26 -23.05
N LEU A 113 4.87 -0.05 -23.30
CA LEU A 113 4.73 -1.10 -22.30
C LEU A 113 5.76 -0.97 -21.16
N CYS A 114 7.02 -0.69 -21.49
CA CYS A 114 8.10 -0.53 -20.51
C CYS A 114 7.93 0.74 -19.67
N LYS A 115 7.45 1.83 -20.30
CA LYS A 115 7.09 3.07 -19.57
C LYS A 115 5.95 2.82 -18.59
N ALA A 116 4.93 2.05 -18.99
CA ALA A 116 3.81 1.71 -18.12
C ALA A 116 4.25 0.88 -16.91
N VAL A 117 5.13 -0.12 -17.11
CA VAL A 117 5.72 -0.92 -16.03
C VAL A 117 6.49 -0.03 -15.07
N PHE A 118 7.38 0.83 -15.57
CA PHE A 118 8.15 1.76 -14.75
C PHE A 118 7.25 2.70 -13.94
N LEU A 119 6.23 3.29 -14.57
CA LEU A 119 5.30 4.20 -13.90
C LEU A 119 4.52 3.48 -12.80
N CYS A 120 4.06 2.26 -13.06
CA CYS A 120 3.37 1.46 -12.05
C CYS A 120 4.29 1.11 -10.89
N GLN A 121 5.55 0.75 -11.13
CA GLN A 121 6.55 0.49 -10.08
C GLN A 121 6.79 1.72 -9.21
N LEU A 122 6.98 2.88 -9.84
CA LEU A 122 7.21 4.13 -9.15
C LEU A 122 5.99 4.52 -8.31
N LEU A 123 4.77 4.36 -8.85
CA LEU A 123 3.53 4.62 -8.13
C LEU A 123 3.37 3.67 -6.95
N TYR A 124 3.61 2.37 -7.14
CA TYR A 124 3.53 1.39 -6.05
C TYR A 124 4.51 1.72 -4.92
N ARG A 125 5.79 1.94 -5.24
CA ARG A 125 6.82 2.30 -4.25
C ARG A 125 6.50 3.61 -3.55
N GLY A 126 6.02 4.62 -4.28
CA GLY A 126 5.56 5.89 -3.72
C GLY A 126 4.44 5.68 -2.70
N THR A 127 3.44 4.84 -3.04
CA THR A 127 2.35 4.52 -2.12
C THR A 127 2.83 3.72 -0.92
N LEU A 128 3.75 2.78 -1.13
CA LEU A 128 4.35 2.04 -0.03
C LEU A 128 5.05 2.98 0.97
N LEU A 129 5.82 3.97 0.50
CA LEU A 129 6.49 4.94 1.36
C LEU A 129 5.50 5.82 2.15
N THR A 130 4.46 6.33 1.49
CA THR A 130 3.45 7.18 2.14
C THR A 130 2.52 6.40 3.06
N GLY A 131 2.34 5.11 2.85
CA GLY A 131 1.56 4.23 3.73
C GLY A 131 2.38 3.68 4.91
N TRP A 132 3.63 3.31 4.67
CA TRP A 132 4.47 2.65 5.67
C TRP A 132 5.15 3.63 6.63
N ILE A 133 5.78 4.70 6.13
CA ILE A 133 6.56 5.60 7.00
C ILE A 133 5.63 6.25 8.04
N PRO A 134 4.51 6.89 7.66
CA PRO A 134 3.63 7.53 8.63
C PRO A 134 2.96 6.55 9.59
N SER A 135 2.71 5.30 9.18
CA SER A 135 2.10 4.29 10.05
C SER A 135 3.03 3.78 11.16
N GLU A 136 4.35 3.90 10.99
CA GLU A 136 5.30 3.61 12.06
C GLU A 136 5.40 4.75 13.09
N PHE A 137 5.20 6.00 12.66
CA PHE A 137 5.24 7.17 13.57
C PHE A 137 3.90 7.43 14.27
N SER A 138 2.79 7.20 13.59
CA SER A 138 1.45 7.34 14.15
C SER A 138 0.93 5.95 14.51
N LYS A 139 1.05 5.57 15.78
CA LYS A 139 0.57 4.27 16.28
C LYS A 139 -0.73 4.48 17.05
N ASP A 140 -1.70 3.58 16.88
CA ASP A 140 -2.84 3.55 17.79
C ASP A 140 -2.35 3.37 19.22
N THR A 141 -2.98 4.10 20.14
CA THR A 141 -2.75 3.93 21.58
C THR A 141 -3.24 2.52 21.93
N TYR A 142 -2.39 1.73 22.57
CA TYR A 142 -2.85 0.48 23.17
C TYR A 142 -3.94 0.87 24.18
N THR A 143 -5.18 0.45 23.94
CA THR A 143 -6.18 0.42 25.01
C THR A 143 -5.65 -0.55 26.05
N SER A 144 -4.99 -0.02 27.08
CA SER A 144 -4.77 -0.77 28.30
C SER A 144 -6.14 -1.24 28.76
N ALA A 145 -6.35 -2.56 28.72
CA ALA A 145 -7.47 -3.18 29.41
C ALA A 145 -7.50 -2.63 30.83
N ASP A 146 -8.63 -2.06 31.23
CA ASP A 146 -9.06 -1.79 32.61
C ASP A 146 -7.95 -1.72 33.66
N ASN A 147 -7.44 -0.50 33.93
CA ASN A 147 -7.01 -0.15 35.29
C ASN A 147 -8.23 0.34 36.12
N SER A 148 -9.37 -0.34 35.96
CA SER A 148 -10.59 -0.14 36.77
C SER A 148 -10.48 -0.75 38.17
N ASN A 149 -9.30 -1.23 38.58
CA ASN A 149 -9.07 -1.81 39.91
C ASN A 149 -8.43 -0.86 40.94
N ASN A 150 -8.06 0.39 40.58
CA ASN A 150 -7.33 1.27 41.51
C ASN A 150 -8.17 2.34 42.22
N SER A 151 -9.47 2.42 41.99
CA SER A 151 -10.36 3.35 42.70
C SER A 151 -11.09 2.73 43.91
N ALA A 152 -10.86 1.45 44.23
CA ALA A 152 -11.53 0.76 45.34
C ALA A 152 -10.66 0.52 46.60
N GLN A 153 -9.42 0.98 46.66
CA GLN A 153 -8.51 0.70 47.81
C GLN A 153 -7.71 1.89 48.38
N ALA A 154 -8.15 3.13 48.18
CA ALA A 154 -7.54 4.29 48.86
C ALA A 154 -8.53 5.06 49.76
N GLN A 155 -9.49 4.34 50.35
CA GLN A 155 -10.21 4.79 51.55
C GLN A 155 -9.90 3.83 52.69
N VAL A 156 -8.78 4.08 53.39
CA VAL A 156 -8.57 3.72 54.79
C VAL A 156 -7.84 4.89 55.45
#